data_AF-A0A962T9U1-F1
#
_entry.id   AF-A0A962T9U1-F1
#
_cell.length_a   1.000
_cell.length_b   1.000
_cell.length_c   1.000
_cell.angle_alpha   90.00
_cell.angle_beta   90.00
_cell.angle_gamma   90.00
#
_symmetry.space_group_name_H-M   'P 1'
#
loop_
_entity.id
_entity.type
_entity.pdbx_description
1 polymer ?
#
loop_
_entity_poly.entity_id
_entity_poly.type
_entity_poly.pdbx_seq_one_letter_code
_entity_poly.pdbx_strand_id
1 'polypeptide(L)'
;MVEDGHETPAALVRATRELGLPPGRNPPSADEIQAAIAEHRALFRPQQHQQLTAQRELAREAMQALAEFRPRLFGSLVDGSGPLERIRLLLECDSAEAVMMALQDRHIPWQESEVELNYSGGRRHAWPALRFRAGDSTVELVIVDAGRYSDPPFDPLTGARLRTLDADELA
;
A
#
# COMPACT_ATOMS: atom_id res chain seq x y z
N MET A 1 3.70 10.73 31.87
CA MET A 1 4.58 10.30 30.77
C MET A 1 3.70 9.43 29.88
N VAL A 2 3.57 9.81 28.61
CA VAL A 2 2.59 9.28 27.66
C VAL A 2 2.98 7.87 27.23
N GLU A 3 2.11 6.91 27.51
CA GLU A 3 2.13 5.56 26.93
C GLU A 3 0.88 5.45 26.06
N ASP A 4 0.93 6.01 24.85
CA ASP A 4 -0.10 5.76 23.83
C ASP A 4 0.23 4.42 23.18
N GLY A 5 -0.41 3.36 23.67
CA GLY A 5 -0.37 2.03 23.09
C GLY A 5 -1.09 2.05 21.74
N HIS A 6 -0.31 2.17 20.66
CA HIS A 6 -0.82 2.02 19.30
C HIS A 6 -1.18 0.55 19.02
N GLU A 7 -2.35 0.11 19.48
CA GLU A 7 -2.92 -1.17 19.08
C GLU A 7 -3.25 -1.12 17.59
N THR A 8 -2.34 -1.69 16.80
CA THR A 8 -2.45 -1.73 15.35
C THR A 8 -3.57 -2.72 14.99
N PRO A 9 -4.46 -2.44 14.01
CA PRO A 9 -5.51 -3.38 13.61
C PRO A 9 -4.96 -4.74 13.15
N ALA A 10 -3.72 -4.77 12.64
CA ALA A 10 -2.99 -5.99 12.33
C ALA A 10 -2.64 -6.83 13.58
N ALA A 11 -2.42 -6.19 14.74
CA ALA A 11 -2.20 -6.87 16.01
C ALA A 11 -3.51 -7.47 16.54
N LEU A 12 -4.65 -6.78 16.37
CA LEU A 12 -5.96 -7.31 16.74
C LEU A 12 -6.36 -8.51 15.86
N VAL A 13 -6.11 -8.44 14.55
CA VAL A 13 -6.37 -9.55 13.61
C VAL A 13 -5.48 -10.76 13.89
N ARG A 14 -4.20 -10.55 14.26
CA ARG A 14 -3.31 -11.65 14.68
C ARG A 14 -3.70 -12.23 16.04
N ALA A 15 -4.08 -11.40 17.00
CA ALA A 15 -4.56 -11.82 18.33
C ALA A 15 -5.87 -12.62 18.25
N THR A 16 -6.73 -12.32 17.28
CA THR A 16 -7.99 -13.05 17.06
C THR A 16 -7.75 -14.47 16.53
N ARG A 17 -6.59 -14.76 15.92
CA ARG A 17 -6.25 -16.11 15.46
C ARG A 17 -5.66 -17.01 16.57
N GLU A 18 -5.17 -16.41 17.65
CA GLU A 18 -4.57 -17.14 18.79
C GLU A 18 -5.48 -17.23 20.02
N LEU A 19 -6.61 -16.50 20.02
CA LEU A 19 -7.66 -16.64 21.03
C LEU A 19 -8.73 -17.61 20.51
N GLY A 20 -8.79 -18.80 21.11
CA GLY A 20 -9.74 -19.87 20.78
C GLY A 20 -11.19 -19.37 20.74
N LEU A 21 -11.66 -19.04 19.54
CA LEU A 21 -13.03 -18.64 19.27
C LEU A 21 -13.94 -19.88 19.26
N PRO A 22 -15.16 -19.79 19.81
CA PRO A 22 -16.13 -20.89 19.83
C PRO A 22 -16.55 -21.27 18.39
N PRO A 23 -16.84 -22.55 18.13
CA PRO A 23 -17.17 -23.03 16.79
C PRO A 23 -18.49 -22.42 16.32
N GLY A 24 -18.46 -21.66 15.22
CA GLY A 24 -19.69 -21.21 14.55
C GLY A 24 -19.67 -19.79 13.99
N ARG A 25 -18.62 -18.98 14.23
CA ARG A 25 -18.50 -17.66 13.59
C ARG A 25 -17.54 -17.76 12.41
N ASN A 26 -18.09 -17.56 11.21
CA ASN A 26 -17.28 -17.44 10.00
C ASN A 26 -16.30 -16.27 10.19
N PRO A 27 -15.02 -16.38 9.78
CA PRO A 27 -14.12 -15.23 9.80
C PRO A 27 -14.76 -14.07 9.01
N PRO A 28 -14.61 -12.82 9.46
CA PRO A 28 -15.17 -11.68 8.76
C PRO A 28 -14.60 -11.62 7.34
N SER A 29 -15.48 -11.41 6.36
CA SER A 29 -15.11 -11.31 4.96
C SER A 29 -14.24 -10.06 4.72
N ALA A 30 -13.45 -10.05 3.65
CA ALA A 30 -12.65 -8.88 3.27
C ALA A 30 -13.50 -7.59 3.22
N ASP A 31 -14.71 -7.69 2.68
CA ASP A 31 -15.69 -6.59 2.61
C ASP A 31 -16.15 -6.12 3.99
N GLU A 32 -16.46 -7.04 4.91
CA GLU A 32 -16.88 -6.71 6.28
C GLU A 32 -15.75 -6.02 7.06
N ILE A 33 -14.50 -6.43 6.82
CA ILE A 33 -13.32 -5.78 7.40
C ILE A 33 -13.18 -4.36 6.84
N GLN A 34 -13.31 -4.17 5.52
CA GLN A 34 -13.24 -2.83 4.90
C GLN A 34 -14.38 -1.92 5.41
N ALA A 35 -15.60 -2.44 5.52
CA ALA A 35 -16.76 -1.69 6.00
C ALA A 35 -16.61 -1.23 7.46
N ALA A 36 -16.16 -2.13 8.35
CA ALA A 36 -15.92 -1.78 9.76
C ALA A 36 -14.80 -0.73 9.90
N ILE A 37 -13.78 -0.84 9.06
CA ILE A 37 -12.68 0.13 8.98
C ILE A 37 -13.19 1.49 8.47
N ALA A 38 -14.05 1.52 7.45
CA ALA A 38 -14.63 2.73 6.89
C ALA A 38 -15.58 3.42 7.88
N GLU A 39 -16.44 2.67 8.55
CA GLU A 39 -17.40 3.18 9.54
C GLU A 39 -16.68 3.80 10.75
N HIS A 40 -15.65 3.13 11.28
CA HIS A 40 -14.83 3.69 12.35
C HIS A 40 -14.09 4.98 11.95
N ARG A 41 -13.80 5.19 10.66
CA ARG A 41 -13.17 6.45 10.20
C ARG A 41 -14.15 7.59 10.03
N ALA A 42 -15.31 7.30 9.44
CA ALA A 42 -16.35 8.29 9.19
C ALA A 42 -16.80 8.97 10.50
N LEU A 43 -16.81 8.22 11.60
CA LEU A 43 -17.21 8.71 12.92
C LEU A 43 -16.09 9.46 13.68
N PHE A 44 -14.81 9.29 13.33
CA PHE A 44 -13.70 9.75 14.21
C PHE A 44 -12.61 10.62 13.55
N ARG A 45 -12.51 10.80 12.22
CA ARG A 45 -11.37 11.57 11.62
C ARG A 45 -11.66 12.36 10.31
N PRO A 46 -12.34 13.51 10.36
CA PRO A 46 -12.53 14.38 9.17
C PRO A 46 -11.22 14.93 8.57
N GLN A 47 -10.19 15.16 9.41
CA GLN A 47 -8.85 15.61 8.96
C GLN A 47 -8.15 14.58 8.07
N GLN A 48 -8.50 13.28 8.19
CA GLN A 48 -7.90 12.24 7.34
C GLN A 48 -8.40 12.30 5.91
N HIS A 49 -9.58 12.85 5.63
CA HIS A 49 -10.05 12.96 4.25
C HIS A 49 -9.23 13.98 3.48
N GLN A 50 -8.99 15.17 4.04
CA GLN A 50 -8.15 16.19 3.43
C GLN A 50 -6.70 15.70 3.24
N GLN A 51 -6.16 15.03 4.26
CA GLN A 51 -4.83 14.43 4.16
C GLN A 51 -4.79 13.34 3.08
N LEU A 52 -5.82 12.49 2.98
CA LEU A 52 -5.90 11.45 1.94
C LEU A 52 -5.92 12.08 0.54
N THR A 53 -6.72 13.12 0.31
CA THR A 53 -6.76 13.85 -0.96
C THR A 53 -5.40 14.43 -1.30
N ALA A 54 -4.74 15.12 -0.36
CA ALA A 54 -3.42 15.70 -0.58
C ALA A 54 -2.36 14.62 -0.91
N GLN A 55 -2.42 13.47 -0.23
CA GLN A 55 -1.50 12.36 -0.48
C GLN A 55 -1.77 11.66 -1.81
N ARG A 56 -3.03 11.59 -2.26
CA ARG A 56 -3.39 11.08 -3.58
C ARG A 56 -2.95 12.02 -4.70
N GLU A 57 -3.04 13.33 -4.50
CA GLU A 57 -2.48 14.31 -5.44
C GLU A 57 -0.96 14.15 -5.58
N LEU A 58 -0.24 14.05 -4.46
CA LEU A 58 1.20 13.80 -4.50
C LEU A 58 1.55 12.45 -5.15
N ALA A 59 0.74 11.41 -4.89
CA ALA A 59 0.88 10.13 -5.56
C ALA A 59 0.67 10.25 -7.08
N ARG A 60 -0.35 11.02 -7.51
CA ARG A 60 -0.65 11.27 -8.92
C ARG A 60 0.49 12.00 -9.62
N GLU A 61 1.09 13.00 -8.99
CA GLU A 61 2.28 13.70 -9.52
C GLU A 61 3.45 12.74 -9.69
N ALA A 62 3.73 11.89 -8.70
CA ALA A 62 4.77 10.86 -8.80
C ALA A 62 4.48 9.84 -9.91
N MET A 63 3.21 9.44 -10.06
CA MET A 63 2.77 8.51 -11.11
C MET A 63 2.93 9.13 -12.51
N GLN A 64 2.63 10.42 -12.67
CA GLN A 64 2.84 11.13 -13.93
C GLN A 64 4.34 11.26 -14.26
N ALA A 65 5.17 11.57 -13.26
CA ALA A 65 6.61 11.68 -13.44
C ALA A 65 7.27 10.35 -13.85
N LEU A 66 6.67 9.22 -13.45
CA LEU A 66 7.15 7.85 -13.70
C LEU A 66 6.27 7.09 -14.71
N ALA A 67 5.49 7.80 -15.55
CA ALA A 67 4.47 7.20 -16.42
C ALA A 67 5.03 6.13 -17.38
N GLU A 68 6.31 6.22 -17.75
CA GLU A 68 7.02 5.22 -18.56
C GLU A 68 7.02 3.81 -17.94
N PHE A 69 6.92 3.71 -16.60
CA PHE A 69 6.89 2.46 -15.84
C PHE A 69 5.48 2.02 -15.42
N ARG A 70 4.43 2.63 -16.00
CA ARG A 70 3.01 2.32 -15.73
C ARG A 70 2.69 2.18 -14.23
N PRO A 71 2.95 3.23 -13.44
CA PRO A 71 2.83 3.17 -12.00
C PRO A 71 1.38 2.95 -11.56
N ARG A 72 1.17 2.14 -10.52
CA ARG A 72 -0.15 1.91 -9.90
C ARG A 72 -0.08 2.08 -8.38
N LEU A 73 -0.97 2.89 -7.83
CA LEU A 73 -1.08 3.10 -6.39
C LEU A 73 -1.64 1.86 -5.71
N PHE A 74 -1.06 1.46 -4.56
CA PHE A 74 -1.57 0.38 -3.74
C PHE A 74 -1.45 0.66 -2.23
N GLY A 75 -2.14 -0.15 -1.42
CA GLY A 75 -2.10 -0.05 0.03
C GLY A 75 -2.98 1.06 0.60
N SER A 76 -2.53 1.71 1.68
CA SER A 76 -3.35 2.58 2.52
C SER A 76 -4.06 3.70 1.77
N LEU A 77 -3.46 4.28 0.73
CA LEU A 77 -4.05 5.41 0.01
C LEU A 77 -5.18 5.00 -0.95
N VAL A 78 -5.36 3.70 -1.23
CA VAL A 78 -6.44 3.20 -2.09
C VAL A 78 -7.80 3.27 -1.41
N ASP A 79 -7.86 2.89 -0.13
CA ASP A 79 -9.09 2.88 0.69
C ASP A 79 -9.05 3.91 1.84
N GLY A 80 -7.90 4.52 2.08
CA GLY A 80 -7.61 5.21 3.34
C GLY A 80 -7.32 4.25 4.49
N SER A 81 -7.08 2.95 4.21
CA SER A 81 -7.03 1.81 5.15
C SER A 81 -5.97 1.87 6.25
N GLY A 82 -5.05 2.84 6.22
CA GLY A 82 -3.91 2.89 7.14
C GLY A 82 -3.21 4.26 7.18
N PRO A 83 -1.93 4.31 7.59
CA PRO A 83 -1.17 5.56 7.63
C PRO A 83 -1.06 6.16 6.22
N LEU A 84 -1.31 7.47 6.12
CA LEU A 84 -1.38 8.21 4.85
C LEU A 84 -0.03 8.83 4.46
N GLU A 85 0.96 8.81 5.35
CA GLU A 85 2.30 9.40 5.14
C GLU A 85 3.22 8.52 4.27
N ARG A 86 2.71 7.38 3.79
CA ARG A 86 3.43 6.45 2.93
C ARG A 86 2.66 6.21 1.65
N ILE A 87 3.21 6.69 0.54
CA ILE A 87 2.73 6.44 -0.81
C ILE A 87 3.44 5.19 -1.31
N ARG A 88 2.69 4.18 -1.75
CA ARG A 88 3.26 2.94 -2.30
C ARG A 88 2.80 2.76 -3.73
N LEU A 89 3.75 2.70 -4.66
CA LEU A 89 3.50 2.54 -6.08
C LEU A 89 4.10 1.22 -6.57
N LEU A 90 3.34 0.46 -7.33
CA LEU A 90 3.83 -0.67 -8.12
C LEU A 90 4.28 -0.13 -9.47
N LEU A 91 5.52 -0.41 -9.85
CA LEU A 91 6.08 -0.08 -11.15
C LEU A 91 6.24 -1.35 -11.97
N GLU A 92 5.71 -1.34 -13.19
CA GLU A 92 5.91 -2.42 -14.14
C GLU A 92 7.20 -2.17 -14.93
N CYS A 93 8.25 -2.91 -14.59
CA CYS A 93 9.55 -2.78 -15.26
C CYS A 93 10.39 -4.05 -15.11
N ASP A 94 11.02 -4.49 -16.21
CA ASP A 94 11.90 -5.66 -16.24
C ASP A 94 13.26 -5.41 -15.53
N SER A 95 13.63 -4.16 -15.25
CA SER A 95 14.88 -3.84 -14.54
C SER A 95 14.74 -2.67 -13.57
N ALA A 96 15.13 -2.91 -12.31
CA ALA A 96 15.21 -1.87 -11.29
C ALA A 96 16.21 -0.76 -11.66
N GLU A 97 17.23 -1.08 -12.46
CA GLU A 97 18.22 -0.09 -12.92
C GLU A 97 17.58 1.02 -13.76
N ALA A 98 16.59 0.69 -14.59
CA ALA A 98 15.90 1.70 -15.39
C ALA A 98 15.18 2.73 -14.50
N VAL A 99 14.56 2.27 -13.41
CA VAL A 99 13.91 3.14 -12.44
C VAL A 99 14.95 3.97 -11.66
N MET A 100 16.08 3.38 -11.27
CA MET A 100 17.17 4.12 -10.62
C MET A 100 17.75 5.21 -11.53
N MET A 101 17.94 4.92 -12.82
CA MET A 101 18.38 5.92 -13.79
C MET A 101 17.38 7.06 -13.93
N ALA A 102 16.08 6.76 -13.97
CA ALA A 102 15.02 7.76 -14.03
C ALA A 102 15.01 8.67 -12.78
N LEU A 103 15.24 8.12 -11.59
CA LEU A 103 15.38 8.91 -10.35
C LEU A 103 16.66 9.75 -10.37
N GLN A 104 17.77 9.21 -10.87
CA GLN A 104 19.05 9.89 -10.98
C GLN A 104 18.98 11.09 -11.93
N ASP A 105 18.39 10.93 -13.11
CA ASP A 105 18.19 12.01 -14.09
C ASP A 105 17.39 13.18 -13.49
N ARG A 106 16.43 12.85 -12.62
CA ARG A 106 15.61 13.82 -11.88
C ARG A 106 16.27 14.33 -10.59
N HIS A 107 17.51 13.93 -10.29
CA HIS A 107 18.25 14.27 -9.07
C HIS A 107 17.52 13.92 -7.76
N ILE A 108 16.70 12.87 -7.77
CA ILE A 108 15.95 12.42 -6.59
C ILE A 108 16.84 11.45 -5.80
N PRO A 109 17.20 11.72 -4.54
CA PRO A 109 17.94 10.75 -3.73
C PRO A 109 17.02 9.60 -3.32
N TRP A 110 17.46 8.35 -3.52
CA TRP A 110 16.73 7.16 -3.13
C TRP A 110 17.51 6.27 -2.16
N GLN A 111 16.77 5.39 -1.50
CA GLN A 111 17.29 4.28 -0.72
C GLN A 111 16.74 2.98 -1.32
N GLU A 112 17.61 2.02 -1.53
CA GLU A 112 17.22 0.67 -1.94
C GLU A 112 16.64 -0.09 -0.73
N SER A 113 15.66 -0.94 -0.99
CA SER A 113 14.97 -1.75 0.00
C SER A 113 14.36 -2.97 -0.70
N GLU A 114 13.82 -3.90 0.08
CA GLU A 114 13.01 -5.00 -0.44
C GLU A 114 11.65 -5.01 0.24
N VAL A 115 10.61 -5.36 -0.52
CA VAL A 115 9.25 -5.51 -0.02
C VAL A 115 8.76 -6.92 -0.33
N GLU A 116 8.35 -7.65 0.70
CA GLU A 116 7.66 -8.93 0.52
C GLU A 116 6.19 -8.69 0.17
N LEU A 117 5.76 -9.22 -0.98
CA LEU A 117 4.35 -9.28 -1.38
C LEU A 117 3.86 -10.72 -1.30
N ASN A 118 2.61 -10.89 -0.89
CA ASN A 118 1.95 -12.19 -0.80
C ASN A 118 1.31 -12.54 -2.14
N TYR A 119 1.33 -13.80 -2.53
CA TYR A 119 0.73 -14.31 -3.76
C TYR A 119 -0.19 -15.50 -3.49
N SER A 120 -0.95 -15.90 -4.51
CA SER A 120 -1.81 -17.08 -4.49
C SER A 120 -1.09 -18.30 -3.91
N GLY A 121 -1.77 -19.07 -3.06
CA GLY A 121 -1.21 -20.29 -2.47
C GLY A 121 -0.18 -20.05 -1.36
N GLY A 122 -0.16 -18.87 -0.74
CA GLY A 122 0.69 -18.56 0.42
C GLY A 122 2.16 -18.33 0.08
N ARG A 123 2.47 -18.17 -1.22
CA ARG A 123 3.82 -17.84 -1.68
C ARG A 123 4.13 -16.38 -1.31
N ARG A 124 5.35 -16.13 -0.86
CA ARG A 124 5.88 -14.78 -0.67
C ARG A 124 6.99 -14.55 -1.69
N HIS A 125 7.01 -13.35 -2.24
CA HIS A 125 8.08 -12.93 -3.13
C HIS A 125 8.62 -11.58 -2.65
N ALA A 126 9.94 -11.52 -2.44
CA ALA A 126 10.63 -10.27 -2.19
C ALA A 126 10.83 -9.55 -3.52
N TRP A 127 10.41 -8.29 -3.56
CA TRP A 127 10.59 -7.42 -4.72
C TRP A 127 11.56 -6.30 -4.38
N PRO A 128 12.45 -5.92 -5.31
CA PRO A 128 13.26 -4.73 -5.15
C PRO A 128 12.34 -3.51 -5.04
N ALA A 129 12.71 -2.62 -4.13
CA ALA A 129 11.99 -1.38 -3.89
C ALA A 129 12.95 -0.21 -3.76
N LEU A 130 12.52 0.95 -4.23
CA LEU A 130 13.24 2.22 -4.10
C LEU A 130 12.38 3.17 -3.27
N ARG A 131 13.01 3.83 -2.29
CA ARG A 131 12.32 4.74 -1.38
C ARG A 131 12.94 6.12 -1.44
N PHE A 132 12.11 7.15 -1.55
CA PHE A 132 12.55 8.53 -1.44
C PHE A 132 11.55 9.37 -0.66
N ARG A 133 11.97 10.57 -0.27
CA ARG A 133 11.16 11.54 0.45
C ARG A 133 10.58 12.57 -0.51
N ALA A 134 9.28 12.84 -0.40
CA ALA A 134 8.59 13.90 -1.13
C ALA A 134 7.86 14.77 -0.08
N GLY A 135 8.50 15.87 0.32
CA GLY A 135 8.05 16.68 1.46
C GLY A 135 8.03 15.86 2.76
N ASP A 136 6.86 15.78 3.39
CA ASP A 136 6.62 14.99 4.60
C ASP A 136 6.28 13.53 4.31
N SER A 137 6.00 13.19 3.05
CA SER A 137 5.62 11.85 2.62
C SER A 137 6.80 11.00 2.22
N THR A 138 6.67 9.70 2.44
CA THR A 138 7.61 8.71 1.92
C THR A 138 7.00 8.03 0.72
N VAL A 139 7.68 8.08 -0.43
CA VAL A 139 7.30 7.35 -1.64
C VAL A 139 8.10 6.06 -1.71
N GLU A 140 7.43 4.93 -1.84
CA GLU A 140 8.01 3.60 -1.99
C GLU A 140 7.57 3.01 -3.32
N LEU A 141 8.55 2.81 -4.21
CA LEU A 141 8.40 2.25 -5.53
C LEU A 141 8.74 0.76 -5.46
N VAL A 142 7.77 -0.11 -5.67
CA VAL A 142 7.98 -1.56 -5.72
C VAL A 142 8.03 -1.98 -7.18
N ILE A 143 9.15 -2.56 -7.60
CA ILE A 143 9.42 -2.84 -9.00
C ILE A 143 9.04 -4.29 -9.26
N VAL A 144 8.07 -4.49 -10.14
CA VAL A 144 7.56 -5.81 -10.53
C VAL A 144 7.79 -6.06 -12.02
N ASP A 145 8.14 -7.30 -12.33
CA ASP A 145 8.30 -7.77 -13.70
C ASP A 145 6.95 -7.79 -14.44
N ALA A 146 6.94 -7.32 -15.69
CA ALA A 146 5.73 -7.22 -16.52
C ALA A 146 5.04 -8.58 -16.75
N GLY A 147 5.79 -9.68 -16.76
CA GLY A 147 5.25 -11.03 -16.88
C GLY A 147 4.49 -11.52 -15.64
N ARG A 148 4.69 -10.91 -14.47
CA ARG A 148 4.02 -11.28 -13.22
C ARG A 148 2.80 -10.45 -12.87
N TYR A 149 2.50 -9.40 -13.64
CA TYR A 149 1.30 -8.60 -13.42
C TYR A 149 -0.01 -9.41 -13.61
N SER A 150 0.04 -10.50 -14.39
CA SER A 150 -1.12 -11.39 -14.57
C SER A 150 -1.50 -12.20 -13.32
N ASP A 151 -0.63 -12.31 -12.31
CA ASP A 151 -0.95 -12.84 -10.97
C ASP A 151 -0.77 -11.71 -9.95
N PRO A 152 -1.77 -10.83 -9.76
CA PRO A 152 -1.63 -9.70 -8.87
C PRO A 152 -1.37 -10.19 -7.43
N PRO A 153 -0.49 -9.53 -6.68
CA PRO A 153 -0.26 -9.85 -5.29
C PRO A 153 -1.56 -9.73 -4.47
N PHE A 154 -1.59 -10.41 -3.33
CA PHE A 154 -2.69 -10.40 -2.39
C PHE A 154 -2.41 -9.39 -1.28
N ASP A 155 -3.46 -8.69 -0.88
CA ASP A 155 -3.40 -7.79 0.27
C ASP A 155 -3.25 -8.61 1.57
N PRO A 156 -2.22 -8.35 2.39
CA PRO A 156 -1.92 -9.14 3.58
C PRO A 156 -2.93 -8.93 4.72
N LEU A 157 -3.73 -7.86 4.68
CA LEU A 157 -4.69 -7.51 5.73
C LEU A 157 -6.05 -8.16 5.47
N THR A 158 -6.48 -8.22 4.21
CA THR A 158 -7.81 -8.68 3.78
C THR A 158 -7.80 -10.05 3.11
N GLY A 159 -6.64 -10.53 2.62
CA GLY A 159 -6.55 -11.76 1.85
C GLY A 159 -7.21 -11.69 0.47
N ALA A 160 -7.67 -10.52 0.04
CA ALA A 160 -8.20 -10.26 -1.29
C ALA A 160 -7.06 -9.94 -2.28
N ARG A 161 -7.38 -9.87 -3.57
CA ARG A 161 -6.45 -9.33 -4.58
C ARG A 161 -6.11 -7.89 -4.21
N LEU A 162 -4.83 -7.53 -4.33
CA LEU A 162 -4.37 -6.19 -4.03
C LEU A 162 -5.08 -5.19 -4.95
N ARG A 163 -5.94 -4.36 -4.33
CA ARG A 163 -6.59 -3.27 -5.05
C ARG A 163 -5.55 -2.23 -5.40
N THR A 164 -5.57 -1.82 -6.65
CA THR A 164 -4.61 -0.90 -7.27
C THR A 164 -5.38 0.16 -8.02
N LEU A 165 -4.89 1.40 -7.99
CA LEU A 165 -5.46 2.52 -8.74
C LEU A 165 -4.43 3.01 -9.76
N ASP A 166 -4.85 3.28 -10.99
CA ASP A 166 -4.04 4.07 -11.93
C ASP A 166 -4.20 5.58 -11.67
N ALA A 167 -3.46 6.40 -12.41
CA ALA A 167 -3.42 7.84 -12.18
C ALA A 167 -4.72 8.56 -12.54
N ASP A 168 -5.53 8.00 -13.45
CA ASP A 168 -6.83 8.54 -13.85
C ASP A 168 -7.90 8.25 -12.79
N GLU A 169 -7.79 7.11 -12.12
CA GLU A 169 -8.67 6.71 -11.01
C GLU A 169 -8.50 7.52 -9.71
N LEU A 170 -7.51 8.44 -9.65
CA LEU A 170 -7.25 9.30 -8.48
C LEU A 170 -7.99 10.65 -8.47
N ALA A 171 -8.90 10.87 -9.44
CA ALA A 171 -9.67 12.12 -9.62
C ALA A 171 -10.63 12.48 -8.47
#